data_AF-A0A9E1WN00-F1
#
_entry.id   AF-A0A9E1WN00-F1
#
_cell.length_a   1.000
_cell.length_b   1.000
_cell.length_c   1.000
_cell.angle_alpha   90.00
_cell.angle_beta   90.00
_cell.angle_gamma   90.00
#
_symmetry.space_group_name_H-M   'P 1'
#
loop_
_entity.id
_entity.type
_entity.pdbx_description
1 polymer ?
#
loop_
_entity_poly.entity_id
_entity_poly.type
_entity_poly.pdbx_seq_one_letter_code
_entity_poly.pdbx_strand_id
1 'polypeptide(L)' 'MAKLWLSLIILILISIVGAGIYLMTADIPAPSERVEKTLPDDAFPN' A
#
# COMPACT_ATOMS: atom_id res chain seq x y z
N MET A 1 10.79 28.90 -11.03
CA MET A 1 11.19 27.47 -10.93
C MET A 1 11.23 26.96 -9.48
N ALA A 2 12.01 27.56 -8.57
CA ALA A 2 12.14 27.09 -7.18
C ALA A 2 10.80 26.97 -6.41
N LYS A 3 9.88 27.94 -6.56
CA LYS A 3 8.53 27.89 -5.94
C LYS A 3 7.68 26.71 -6.41
N LEU A 4 7.78 26.32 -7.69
CA LEU A 4 7.06 25.18 -8.25
C LEU A 4 7.59 23.88 -7.64
N TRP A 5 8.91 23.72 -7.62
CA TRP A 5 9.57 22.55 -7.02
C TRP A 5 9.29 22.43 -5.52
N LEU A 6 9.35 23.53 -4.78
CA LEU A 6 8.99 23.56 -3.36
C LEU A 6 7.54 23.10 -3.15
N SER A 7 6.61 23.61 -3.96
CA SER A 7 5.20 23.22 -3.90
C SER A 7 5.01 21.72 -4.15
N LEU A 8 5.67 21.17 -5.17
CA LEU A 8 5.62 19.75 -5.48
C LEU A 8 6.16 18.89 -4.33
N ILE A 9 7.27 19.28 -3.72
CA ILE A 9 7.84 18.57 -2.57
C ILE A 9 6.85 18.58 -1.40
N ILE A 10 6.21 19.72 -1.11
CA ILE A 10 5.21 19.82 -0.05
C ILE A 10 4.02 18.91 -0.34
N LEU A 11 3.51 18.89 -1.58
CA LEU A 11 2.40 18.01 -1.97
C LEU A 11 2.75 16.53 -1.81
N ILE A 12 3.97 16.13 -2.19
CA ILE A 12 4.45 14.76 -2.00
C ILE A 12 4.50 14.41 -0.51
N LEU A 13 5.04 15.30 0.33
CA LEU A 13 5.11 15.06 1.77
C LEU A 13 3.72 14.92 2.39
N ILE A 14 2.77 15.79 2.02
CA ILE A 14 1.38 15.71 2.48
C ILE A 14 0.75 14.38 2.04
N SER A 15 0.98 13.95 0.81
CA SER A 15 0.46 12.68 0.28
C SER A 15 1.01 11.48 1.04
N ILE A 16 2.33 11.44 1.31
CA ILE A 16 2.96 10.35 2.06
C ILE A 16 2.40 10.27 3.49
N VAL A 17 2.28 11.42 4.17
CA VAL A 17 1.73 11.46 5.53
C VAL A 17 0.26 11.02 5.54
N GLY A 18 -0.55 11.53 4.62
CA GLY A 18 -1.96 11.15 4.49
C GLY A 18 -2.14 9.66 4.19
N ALA A 19 -1.35 9.11 3.27
CA ALA A 19 -1.35 7.69 2.96
C ALA A 19 -0.90 6.83 4.15
N GLY A 20 0.13 7.26 4.87
CA GLY A 20 0.61 6.58 6.08
C GLY A 20 -0.47 6.49 7.15
N ILE A 21 -1.16 7.60 7.43
CA ILE A 21 -2.29 7.62 8.37
C ILE A 21 -3.40 6.69 7.88
N TYR A 22 -3.82 6.81 6.61
CA TYR A 22 -4.86 5.96 6.05
C TYR A 22 -4.53 4.47 6.19
N LEU A 23 -3.30 4.05 5.86
CA LEU A 23 -2.87 2.65 5.98
C LEU A 23 -2.86 2.16 7.45
N MET A 24 -2.60 3.04 8.41
CA MET A 24 -2.63 2.71 9.84
C MET A 24 -4.04 2.61 10.41
N THR A 25 -5.01 3.33 9.82
CA THR A 25 -6.37 3.45 10.38
C THR A 25 -7.46 2.76 9.57
N ALA A 26 -7.18 2.43 8.31
CA ALA A 26 -8.17 1.79 7.45
C ALA A 26 -8.34 0.33 7.86
N ASP A 27 -9.53 0.00 8.36
CA ASP A 27 -9.91 -1.38 8.59
C ASP A 27 -10.01 -2.12 7.25
N ILE A 28 -9.24 -3.20 7.10
CA ILE A 28 -9.36 -4.10 5.96
C ILE A 28 -10.40 -5.15 6.36
N PRO A 29 -11.57 -5.19 5.71
CA PRO A 29 -12.59 -6.17 6.04
C PRO A 29 -12.06 -7.59 5.76
N ALA A 30 -12.57 -8.57 6.50
CA ALA A 30 -12.28 -9.97 6.20
C ALA A 30 -12.69 -10.29 4.75
N PRO A 31 -11.98 -11.22 4.08
CA PRO A 31 -12.36 -11.67 2.73
C PRO A 31 -13.83 -12.11 2.71
N SER A 32 -14.61 -11.56 1.76
CA SER A 32 -16.04 -11.89 1.61
C SER A 32 -16.26 -13.32 1.14
N GLU A 33 -15.25 -13.93 0.53
CA GLU A 33 -15.27 -15.28 -0.01
C GLU A 33 -14.03 -16.05 0.43
N ARG A 34 -14.20 -17.36 0.62
CA ARG A 34 -13.08 -18.26 0.91
C ARG A 34 -12.24 -18.42 -0.36
N VAL A 35 -10.99 -17.96 -0.31
CA VAL A 35 -10.02 -18.19 -1.38
C VAL A 35 -9.15 -19.39 -1.00
N GLU A 36 -9.28 -20.48 -1.75
CA GLU A 36 -8.36 -21.62 -1.63
C GLU A 36 -7.13 -21.34 -2.51
N LYS A 37 -5.94 -21.39 -1.91
CA LYS A 37 -4.67 -21.26 -2.63
C LYS A 37 -4.05 -22.65 -2.72
N THR A 38 -4.01 -23.21 -3.93
CA THR A 38 -3.20 -24.39 -4.23
C THR A 38 -1.74 -23.97 -4.29
N LEU A 39 -0.93 -24.47 -3.38
CA LEU A 39 0.51 -24.23 -3.41
C LEU A 39 1.11 -25.20 -4.44
N PRO A 40 1.81 -24.71 -5.47
CA PRO A 40 2.28 -25.59 -6.53
C PRO A 40 3.48 -26.43 -6.02
N ASP A 41 3.51 -27.69 -6.43
CA ASP A 41 4.48 -28.68 -5.94
C ASP A 41 5.94 -28.32 -6.31
N ASP A 42 6.13 -27.51 -7.35
CA ASP A 42 7.43 -26.98 -7.78
C ASP A 42 8.06 -25.98 -6.78
N ALA A 43 7.27 -25.43 -5.86
CA ALA A 43 7.75 -24.55 -4.78
C ALA A 43 8.43 -25.32 -3.63
N PHE A 44 8.37 -26.65 -3.63
CA PHE A 44 8.97 -27.51 -2.61
C PHE A 44 10.07 -28.39 -3.23
N PRO A 45 11.33 -27.92 -3.28
CA PRO A 45 12.44 -28.74 -3.72
C PRO A 45 12.73 -29.86 -2.70
N ASN A 46 12.90 -31.08 -3.22
CA ASN A 46 13.32 -32.28 -2.47
C ASN A 46 14.83 -32.29 -2.22
#